data_AF-A0A661UUV1-F1
#
_entry.id   AF-A0A661UUV1-F1
#
_cell.length_a   1.000
_cell.length_b   1.000
_cell.length_c   1.000
_cell.angle_alpha   90.00
_cell.angle_beta   90.00
_cell.angle_gamma   90.00
#
_symmetry.space_group_name_H-M   'P 1'
#
loop_
_entity.id
_entity.type
_entity.pdbx_description
1 polymer ?
#
loop_
_entity_poly.entity_id
_entity_poly.type
_entity_poly.pdbx_seq_one_letter_code
_entity_poly.pdbx_strand_id
1 'polypeptide(L)'
;DFGTGGGLPGIPLNIVYPSSEIYLLDSTHKKINAVKDIIKILDLPSCFTIVSRLEDLESSWFGSFDIIVCRSVKILPKYKSVLFKLIKNNGKIILYKSKLMDDIGQFKKYQIHDVSHPAIGKRKIIVIEM
;
A
#
# COMPACT_ATOMS: atom_id res chain seq x y z
N ASP A 1 2.30 -2.98 -0.42
CA ASP A 1 1.39 -2.20 -1.29
C ASP A 1 0.00 -2.84 -1.27
N PHE A 2 -0.94 -2.23 -0.54
CA PHE A 2 -2.31 -2.72 -0.39
C PHE A 2 -3.19 -2.23 -1.53
N GLY A 3 -3.76 -3.16 -2.29
CA GLY A 3 -4.57 -2.85 -3.46
C GLY A 3 -3.70 -2.44 -4.64
N THR A 4 -2.61 -3.18 -4.87
CA THR A 4 -1.54 -2.82 -5.82
C THR A 4 -2.04 -2.62 -7.25
N GLY A 5 -3.16 -3.27 -7.63
CA GLY A 5 -3.72 -3.20 -8.97
C GLY A 5 -2.70 -3.64 -10.03
N GLY A 6 -2.26 -2.69 -10.86
CA GLY A 6 -1.22 -2.91 -11.87
C GLY A 6 0.21 -2.77 -11.36
N GLY A 7 0.46 -2.95 -10.05
CA GLY A 7 1.79 -2.82 -9.45
C GLY A 7 2.13 -1.39 -9.01
N LEU A 8 1.14 -0.53 -8.74
CA LEU A 8 1.35 0.89 -8.49
C LEU A 8 0.79 1.32 -7.12
N PRO A 9 1.63 1.84 -6.20
CA PRO A 9 3.00 2.33 -6.42
C PRO A 9 4.11 1.29 -6.19
N GLY A 10 3.80 0.04 -5.85
CA GLY A 10 4.80 -0.89 -5.33
C GLY A 10 5.97 -1.24 -6.27
N ILE A 11 5.74 -1.42 -7.57
CA ILE A 11 6.82 -1.69 -8.55
C ILE A 11 7.77 -0.49 -8.65
N PRO A 12 7.30 0.76 -8.90
CA PRO A 12 8.17 1.94 -8.85
C PRO A 12 8.95 2.08 -7.54
N LEU A 13 8.30 1.77 -6.40
CA LEU A 13 8.99 1.81 -5.11
C LEU A 13 10.11 0.78 -5.03
N ASN A 14 9.94 -0.42 -5.59
CA ASN A 14 10.99 -1.44 -5.54
C ASN A 14 12.19 -1.06 -6.41
N ILE A 15 11.94 -0.44 -7.56
CA ILE A 15 13.00 0.09 -8.44
C ILE A 15 13.80 1.18 -7.71
N VAL A 16 13.14 2.10 -7.00
CA VAL A 16 13.80 3.20 -6.28
C VAL A 16 14.48 2.72 -4.99
N TYR A 17 13.93 1.69 -4.34
CA TYR A 17 14.42 1.12 -3.08
C TYR A 17 14.71 -0.38 -3.23
N PRO A 18 15.76 -0.77 -3.99
CA PRO A 18 16.02 -2.17 -4.34
C PRO A 18 16.39 -3.04 -3.13
N SER A 19 16.88 -2.44 -2.04
CA SER A 19 17.17 -3.15 -0.79
C SER A 19 15.93 -3.42 0.07
N SER A 20 14.77 -2.91 -0.30
CA SER A 20 13.52 -3.14 0.42
C SER A 20 12.74 -4.32 -0.14
N GLU A 21 12.24 -5.18 0.75
CA GLU A 21 11.26 -6.19 0.39
C GLU A 21 9.89 -5.54 0.20
N ILE A 22 9.33 -5.66 -1.00
CA ILE A 22 8.03 -5.07 -1.33
C ILE A 22 7.03 -6.15 -1.69
N TYR A 23 5.99 -6.25 -0.88
CA TYR A 23 4.86 -7.15 -1.11
C TYR A 23 3.70 -6.41 -1.78
N LEU A 24 3.24 -6.93 -2.90
CA LEU A 24 2.17 -6.40 -3.75
C LEU A 24 0.90 -7.23 -3.57
N LEU A 25 -0.11 -6.66 -2.90
CA LEU A 25 -1.35 -7.34 -2.52
C LEU A 25 -2.53 -6.88 -3.37
N ASP A 26 -3.23 -7.80 -4.03
CA ASP A 26 -4.54 -7.57 -4.66
C ASP A 26 -5.35 -8.88 -4.60
N SER A 27 -6.68 -8.76 -4.49
CA SER A 27 -7.58 -9.91 -4.47
C SER A 27 -7.86 -10.48 -5.86
N THR A 28 -7.44 -9.79 -6.92
CA THR A 28 -7.72 -10.15 -8.31
C THR A 28 -6.57 -10.94 -8.91
N HIS A 29 -6.73 -12.27 -9.06
CA HIS A 29 -5.72 -13.15 -9.66
C HIS A 29 -5.17 -12.66 -11.01
N LYS A 30 -6.05 -12.21 -11.93
CA LYS A 30 -5.63 -11.70 -13.25
C LYS A 30 -4.66 -10.52 -13.14
N LYS A 31 -4.89 -9.61 -12.19
CA LYS A 31 -4.01 -8.45 -11.99
C LYS A 31 -2.65 -8.88 -11.44
N ILE A 32 -2.65 -9.76 -10.44
CA ILE A 32 -1.41 -10.28 -9.87
C ILE A 32 -0.59 -11.06 -10.90
N ASN A 33 -1.21 -11.84 -11.78
CA ASN A 33 -0.48 -12.51 -12.85
C ASN A 33 0.24 -11.52 -13.78
N ALA A 34 -0.44 -10.45 -14.21
CA ALA A 34 0.21 -9.39 -14.99
C ALA A 34 1.35 -8.71 -14.22
N VAL A 35 1.17 -8.48 -12.92
CA VAL A 35 2.22 -7.91 -12.05
C VAL A 35 3.42 -8.85 -11.93
N LYS A 36 3.21 -10.16 -11.80
CA LYS A 36 4.29 -11.17 -11.80
C LYS A 36 5.09 -11.15 -13.09
N ASP A 37 4.41 -11.03 -14.24
CA ASP A 37 5.09 -10.92 -15.54
C ASP A 37 5.97 -9.66 -15.59
N ILE A 38 5.48 -8.52 -15.09
CA ILE A 38 6.25 -7.27 -15.02
C ILE A 38 7.47 -7.43 -14.10
N ILE A 39 7.30 -8.01 -12.90
CA ILE A 39 8.40 -8.27 -11.95
C ILE A 39 9.49 -9.12 -12.61
N LYS A 40 9.08 -10.16 -13.35
CA LYS A 40 10.00 -11.05 -14.07
C LYS A 40 10.75 -10.33 -15.20
N ILE A 41 10.07 -9.50 -15.98
CA ILE A 41 10.67 -8.75 -17.10
C ILE A 41 11.67 -7.71 -16.58
N LEU A 42 11.36 -7.07 -15.45
CA LEU A 42 12.20 -6.02 -14.85
C LEU A 42 13.28 -6.57 -13.90
N ASP A 43 13.32 -7.89 -13.69
CA ASP A 43 14.23 -8.58 -12.76
C ASP A 43 14.26 -7.94 -11.36
N LEU A 44 13.11 -7.96 -10.68
CA LEU A 44 12.93 -7.37 -9.36
C LEU A 44 12.88 -8.45 -8.26
N PRO A 45 14.02 -8.95 -7.77
CA PRO A 45 14.09 -10.12 -6.87
C PRO A 45 13.50 -9.85 -5.48
N SER A 46 13.41 -8.58 -5.07
CA SER A 46 12.85 -8.16 -3.78
C SER A 46 11.39 -7.71 -3.89
N CYS A 47 10.72 -8.01 -5.01
CA CYS A 47 9.31 -7.68 -5.24
C CYS A 47 8.46 -8.96 -5.26
N PHE A 48 7.58 -9.10 -4.28
CA PHE A 48 6.76 -10.29 -4.06
C PHE A 48 5.28 -9.98 -4.28
N THR A 49 4.50 -10.96 -4.69
CA THR A 49 3.05 -10.79 -4.90
C THR A 49 2.24 -11.66 -3.96
N ILE A 50 1.13 -11.13 -3.44
CA ILE A 50 0.17 -11.86 -2.62
C ILE A 50 -1.20 -11.74 -3.29
N VAL A 51 -1.84 -12.88 -3.58
CA VAL A 51 -3.22 -12.91 -4.05
C VAL A 51 -4.14 -13.20 -2.87
N SER A 52 -4.69 -12.15 -2.27
CA SER A 52 -5.64 -12.28 -1.17
C SER A 52 -6.43 -11.00 -0.99
N ARG A 53 -7.55 -11.06 -0.27
CA ARG A 53 -8.12 -9.86 0.33
C ARG A 53 -7.32 -9.49 1.56
N LEU A 54 -7.39 -8.24 1.96
CA LEU A 54 -6.67 -7.79 3.16
C LEU A 54 -7.16 -8.53 4.40
N GLU A 55 -8.47 -8.70 4.52
CA GLU A 55 -9.12 -9.37 5.66
C GLU A 55 -8.81 -10.86 5.77
N ASP A 56 -8.42 -11.47 4.66
CA ASP A 56 -8.12 -12.90 4.55
C ASP A 56 -6.61 -13.18 4.69
N LEU A 57 -5.81 -12.19 5.13
CA LEU A 57 -4.40 -12.42 5.44
C LEU A 57 -4.26 -13.18 6.76
N GLU A 58 -3.49 -14.26 6.69
CA GLU A 58 -3.14 -15.09 7.84
C GLU A 58 -2.42 -14.30 8.94
N SER A 59 -2.56 -14.77 10.18
CA SER A 59 -1.94 -14.14 11.35
C SER A 59 -0.41 -14.11 11.33
N SER A 60 0.22 -14.94 10.51
CA SER A 60 1.68 -14.94 10.25
C SER A 60 2.18 -13.64 9.62
N TRP A 61 1.31 -12.82 9.05
CA TRP A 61 1.65 -11.49 8.52
C TRP A 61 1.56 -10.36 9.56
N PHE A 62 1.07 -10.65 10.77
CA PHE A 62 0.90 -9.62 11.79
C PHE A 62 2.25 -9.13 12.30
N GLY A 63 2.43 -7.81 12.36
CA GLY A 63 3.68 -7.17 12.74
C GLY A 63 4.83 -7.37 11.74
N SER A 64 4.53 -7.69 10.47
CA SER A 64 5.57 -7.98 9.48
C SER A 64 6.01 -6.76 8.67
N PHE A 65 5.22 -5.67 8.66
CA PHE A 65 5.48 -4.53 7.76
C PHE A 65 5.94 -3.27 8.49
N ASP A 66 7.05 -2.67 8.05
CA ASP A 66 7.49 -1.35 8.52
C ASP A 66 6.66 -0.22 7.91
N ILE A 67 6.26 -0.38 6.64
CA ILE A 67 5.46 0.59 5.89
C ILE A 67 4.37 -0.14 5.10
N ILE A 68 3.13 0.32 5.23
CA ILE A 68 2.04 -0.08 4.33
C ILE A 68 1.63 1.12 3.48
N VAL A 69 1.85 1.01 2.18
CA VAL A 69 1.39 2.02 1.21
C VAL A 69 0.07 1.60 0.58
N CYS A 70 -0.74 2.59 0.20
CA CYS A 70 -1.98 2.36 -0.51
C CYS A 70 -2.33 3.53 -1.44
N ARG A 71 -2.76 3.20 -2.66
CA ARG A 71 -3.20 4.16 -3.67
C ARG A 71 -4.60 3.82 -4.15
N SER A 72 -5.48 4.82 -4.21
CA SER A 72 -6.83 4.70 -4.78
C SER A 72 -7.73 3.64 -4.13
N VAL A 73 -7.49 3.27 -2.87
CA VAL A 73 -8.41 2.45 -2.07
C VAL A 73 -9.08 3.31 -1.00
N LYS A 74 -10.38 3.11 -0.82
CA LYS A 74 -11.13 3.65 0.31
C LYS A 74 -10.89 2.76 1.53
N ILE A 75 -10.35 3.33 2.61
CA ILE A 75 -10.06 2.61 3.84
C ILE A 75 -11.35 2.47 4.64
N LEU A 76 -12.01 1.32 4.51
CA LEU A 76 -13.20 1.02 5.32
C LEU A 76 -12.79 0.69 6.77
N PRO A 77 -13.69 0.84 7.76
CA PRO A 77 -13.40 0.50 9.15
C PRO A 77 -12.85 -0.93 9.35
N LYS A 78 -13.34 -1.88 8.55
CA LYS A 78 -12.85 -3.27 8.55
C LYS A 78 -11.38 -3.41 8.10
N TYR A 79 -10.89 -2.53 7.22
CA TYR A 79 -9.50 -2.55 6.78
C TYR A 79 -8.58 -1.96 7.84
N LYS A 80 -9.03 -0.91 8.54
CA LYS A 80 -8.23 -0.24 9.58
C LYS A 80 -7.73 -1.24 10.63
N SER A 81 -8.61 -2.09 11.16
CA SER A 81 -8.24 -3.05 12.21
C SER A 81 -7.18 -4.04 11.72
N VAL A 82 -7.27 -4.48 10.46
CA VAL A 82 -6.31 -5.42 9.88
C VAL A 82 -4.98 -4.73 9.55
N LEU A 83 -5.01 -3.54 8.93
CA LEU A 83 -3.80 -2.75 8.66
C LEU A 83 -2.98 -2.50 9.95
N PHE A 84 -3.66 -2.25 11.06
CA PHE A 84 -3.03 -2.02 12.36
C PHE A 84 -2.42 -3.30 12.97
N LYS A 85 -2.91 -4.48 12.60
CA LYS A 85 -2.30 -5.76 13.00
C LYS A 85 -1.09 -6.12 12.14
N LEU A 86 -1.10 -5.73 10.86
CA LEU A 86 -0.03 -6.04 9.90
C LEU A 86 1.23 -5.19 10.11
N ILE A 87 1.05 -3.95 10.56
CA ILE A 87 2.13 -3.00 10.75
C ILE A 87 2.90 -3.26 12.06
N LYS A 88 4.23 -3.09 12.03
CA LYS A 88 5.09 -3.12 13.22
C LYS A 88 4.82 -1.94 14.14
N ASN A 89 5.25 -2.06 15.40
CA ASN A 89 5.35 -0.92 16.32
C ASN A 89 6.23 0.18 15.69
N ASN A 90 5.80 1.44 15.77
CA ASN A 90 6.42 2.60 15.10
C ASN A 90 6.40 2.56 13.56
N GLY A 91 5.70 1.59 12.95
CA GLY A 91 5.52 1.55 11.51
C GLY A 91 4.55 2.61 11.01
N LYS A 92 4.49 2.78 9.68
CA LYS A 92 3.70 3.84 9.05
C LYS A 92 2.73 3.29 8.01
N ILE A 93 1.52 3.84 8.00
CA ILE A 93 0.58 3.65 6.89
C ILE A 93 0.56 4.92 6.06
N ILE A 94 0.84 4.80 4.77
CA ILE A 94 0.95 5.91 3.83
C ILE A 94 -0.14 5.80 2.77
N LEU A 95 -1.05 6.76 2.75
CA LEU A 95 -2.18 6.80 1.83
C LEU A 95 -1.99 7.90 0.80
N TYR A 96 -2.03 7.56 -0.48
CA TYR A 96 -2.04 8.53 -1.56
C TYR A 96 -3.48 8.79 -2.03
N LYS A 97 -3.98 10.01 -1.82
CA LYS A 97 -5.36 10.42 -2.13
C LYS A 97 -5.41 11.70 -2.96
N SER A 98 -6.54 11.89 -3.65
CA SER A 98 -6.83 13.11 -4.40
C SER A 98 -7.63 14.10 -3.54
N LYS A 99 -8.95 14.23 -3.78
CA LYS A 99 -9.84 15.13 -3.02
C LYS A 99 -10.57 14.43 -1.86
N LEU A 100 -11.02 13.19 -2.08
CA LEU A 100 -11.83 12.46 -1.09
C LEU A 100 -10.93 11.99 0.07
N MET A 101 -11.32 12.35 1.30
CA MET A 101 -10.63 12.02 2.56
C MET A 101 -11.63 11.63 3.66
N ASP A 102 -12.86 11.29 3.29
CA ASP A 102 -13.95 10.93 4.20
C ASP A 102 -13.61 9.69 5.06
N ASP A 103 -12.71 8.85 4.57
CA ASP A 103 -12.19 7.68 5.26
C ASP A 103 -11.00 7.96 6.18
N ILE A 104 -10.45 9.17 6.24
CA ILE A 104 -9.30 9.48 7.11
C ILE A 104 -9.74 9.80 8.54
N GLY A 105 -10.96 10.29 8.76
CA GLY A 105 -11.46 10.71 10.07
C GLY A 105 -11.48 9.59 11.13
N GLN A 106 -11.36 8.33 10.72
CA GLN A 106 -11.24 7.20 11.64
C GLN A 106 -9.87 7.06 12.30
N PHE A 107 -8.82 7.75 11.81
CA PHE A 107 -7.47 7.71 12.38
C PHE A 107 -7.29 8.83 13.40
N LYS A 108 -6.71 8.51 14.57
CA LYS A 108 -6.52 9.48 15.66
C LYS A 108 -5.35 10.43 15.41
N LYS A 109 -4.25 9.91 14.85
CA LYS A 109 -3.01 10.64 14.59
C LYS A 109 -2.60 10.42 13.13
N TYR A 110 -2.53 11.50 12.37
CA TYR A 110 -2.04 11.48 11.00
C TYR A 110 -1.49 12.86 10.59
N GLN A 111 -0.60 12.86 9.63
CA GLN A 111 -0.07 14.05 8.98
C GLN A 111 -0.54 14.09 7.53
N ILE A 112 -0.83 15.27 7.01
CA ILE A 112 -1.20 15.47 5.60
C ILE A 112 -0.11 16.29 4.94
N HIS A 113 0.45 15.77 3.85
CA HIS A 113 1.38 16.46 2.98
C HIS A 113 0.66 16.76 1.65
N ASP A 114 0.55 18.04 1.29
CA ASP A 114 0.05 18.44 -0.02
C ASP A 114 1.18 18.27 -1.05
N VAL A 115 0.93 17.41 -2.04
CA VAL A 115 1.86 17.12 -3.14
C VAL A 115 1.20 17.40 -4.49
N SER A 116 0.24 18.33 -4.49
CA SER A 116 -0.46 18.75 -5.69
C SER A 116 0.51 19.38 -6.68
N HIS A 117 0.41 18.97 -7.94
CA HIS A 117 1.24 19.52 -9.02
C HIS A 117 0.41 19.62 -10.30
N PRO A 118 0.60 20.65 -11.15
CA PRO A 118 -0.20 20.85 -12.36
C PRO A 118 -0.34 19.59 -13.24
N ALA A 119 0.74 18.81 -13.37
CA ALA A 119 0.75 17.59 -14.17
C ALA A 119 -0.08 16.42 -13.60
N ILE A 120 -0.35 16.38 -12.29
CA ILE A 120 -1.04 15.26 -11.62
C ILE A 120 -2.31 15.69 -10.88
N GLY A 121 -2.60 16.99 -10.89
CA GLY A 121 -3.73 17.60 -10.18
C GLY A 121 -3.56 17.60 -8.66
N LYS A 122 -4.69 17.74 -7.96
CA LYS A 122 -4.70 17.77 -6.49
C LYS A 122 -4.35 16.40 -5.91
N ARG A 123 -3.29 16.33 -5.10
CA ARG A 123 -2.77 15.09 -4.51
C ARG A 123 -2.27 15.34 -3.10
N LYS A 124 -2.55 14.38 -2.23
CA LYS A 124 -2.16 14.42 -0.83
C LYS A 124 -1.58 13.07 -0.43
N ILE A 125 -0.54 13.12 0.38
CA ILE A 125 -0.01 11.97 1.09
C ILE A 125 -0.46 12.09 2.54
N ILE A 126 -1.16 11.09 3.04
CA ILE A 126 -1.54 10.98 4.45
C ILE A 126 -0.61 9.96 5.10
N VAL A 127 0.09 10.36 6.15
CA VAL A 127 0.96 9.49 6.94
C VAL A 127 0.30 9.25 8.28
N ILE A 128 0.00 7.99 8.58
CA ILE A 128 -0.55 7.54 9.86
C ILE A 128 0.59 6.83 10.60
N GLU A 129 0.91 7.30 11.79
CA GLU A 129 1.93 6.73 12.66
C GLU A 129 1.27 5.83 13.71
N MET A 130 1.88 4.67 13.96
CA MET A 130 1.46 3.70 14.98
C MET A 130 2.12 3.97 16.33
#